data_AF-A0A9Q3HWK9-F1
#
_entry.id   AF-A0A9Q3HWK9-F1
#
_cell.length_a   1.000
_cell.length_b   1.000
_cell.length_c   1.000
_cell.angle_alpha   90.00
_cell.angle_beta   90.00
_cell.angle_gamma   90.00
#
_symmetry.space_group_name_H-M   'P 1'
#
loop_
_entity.id
_entity.type
_entity.pdbx_description
1 polymer ?
#
loop_
_entity_poly.entity_id
_entity_poly.type
_entity_poly.pdbx_seq_one_letter_code
_entity_poly.pdbx_strand_id
1 'polypeptide(L)' 'MQEILIDLLLKYKSAFATDKEPLGAIIGHEVDIILNLEKPYPPLLRREAYPASQRARDALEVRIQQVMNLGGAKERRT' A
#
# COMPACT_ATOMS: atom_id res chain seq x y z
N MET A 1 -29.76 17.08 16.51
CA MET A 1 -29.39 16.19 15.38
C MET A 1 -27.90 16.26 15.07
N GLN A 2 -27.30 17.45 14.95
CA GLN A 2 -25.86 17.61 14.72
C GLN A 2 -24.98 17.09 15.87
N GLU A 3 -25.39 17.29 17.14
CA GLU A 3 -24.63 16.81 18.30
C GLU A 3 -24.50 15.27 18.32
N ILE A 4 -25.58 14.56 18.03
CA ILE A 4 -25.60 13.08 17.97
C ILE A 4 -24.62 12.55 16.92
N LEU A 5 -24.52 13.23 15.77
CA LEU A 5 -23.59 12.85 14.71
C LEU A 5 -22.13 13.04 15.15
N ILE A 6 -21.82 14.17 15.78
CA ILE A 6 -20.47 14.48 16.27
C ILE A 6 -20.04 13.47 17.32
N ASP A 7 -20.92 13.14 18.28
CA ASP A 7 -20.66 12.13 19.30
C ASP A 7 -20.38 10.75 18.67
N LEU A 8 -21.14 10.38 17.63
CA LEU A 8 -20.95 9.12 16.93
C LEU A 8 -19.59 9.07 16.20
N LEU A 9 -19.21 10.14 15.51
CA LEU A 9 -17.95 10.24 14.79
C LEU A 9 -16.75 10.22 15.75
N LEU A 10 -16.85 10.91 16.88
CA LEU A 10 -15.82 10.91 17.91
C LEU A 10 -15.69 9.54 18.58
N LYS A 11 -16.82 8.88 18.86
CA LYS A 11 -16.86 7.53 19.44
C LYS A 11 -16.13 6.50 18.57
N TYR A 12 -16.28 6.59 17.25
CA TYR A 12 -15.67 5.65 16.29
C TYR A 12 -14.50 6.24 15.52
N LYS A 13 -13.81 7.26 16.05
CA LYS A 13 -12.71 7.95 15.35
C LYS A 13 -11.61 7.00 14.82
N SER A 14 -11.37 5.89 15.52
CA SER A 14 -10.37 4.86 15.14
C SER A 14 -10.82 3.94 14.00
N ALA A 15 -12.10 3.98 13.61
CA ALA A 15 -12.60 3.26 12.44
C ALA A 15 -12.30 4.01 11.13
N PHE A 16 -11.86 5.26 11.20
CA PHE A 16 -11.55 6.08 10.03
C PHE A 16 -10.05 6.12 9.79
N ALA A 17 -9.64 6.05 8.53
CA ALA A 17 -8.25 6.31 8.16
C ALA A 17 -7.91 7.78 8.41
N THR A 18 -6.75 8.00 9.01
CA THR A 18 -6.15 9.33 9.14
C THR A 18 -4.76 9.32 8.52
N ASP A 19 -4.18 10.50 8.29
CA ASP A 19 -2.80 10.60 7.77
C ASP A 19 -1.75 9.95 8.71
N LYS A 20 -2.10 9.82 10.00
CA LYS A 20 -1.25 9.20 11.03
C LYS A 20 -1.54 7.71 11.23
N GLU A 21 -2.77 7.29 10.94
CA GLU A 21 -3.25 5.90 11.08
C GLU A 21 -3.94 5.48 9.77
N PRO A 22 -3.16 5.09 8.74
CA PRO A 22 -3.71 4.65 7.48
C PRO A 22 -4.32 3.26 7.62
N LEU A 23 -5.40 3.01 6.86
CA LEU A 23 -5.94 1.66 6.66
C LEU A 23 -4.84 0.73 6.16
N GLY A 24 -4.55 -0.35 6.91
CA GLY A 24 -3.58 -1.36 6.46
C GLY A 24 -2.92 -2.20 7.54
N ALA A 25 -2.91 -1.76 8.80
CA ALA A 25 -2.34 -2.53 9.91
C ALA A 25 -3.34 -3.57 10.49
N ILE A 26 -4.09 -4.25 9.62
CA ILE A 26 -4.96 -5.36 10.05
C ILE A 26 -4.05 -6.57 10.30
N ILE A 27 -3.81 -6.87 11.57
CA ILE A 27 -3.00 -8.01 12.00
C ILE A 27 -3.72 -9.30 11.60
N GLY A 28 -3.02 -10.25 10.96
CA GLY A 28 -3.56 -11.57 10.62
C GLY A 28 -4.14 -11.73 9.21
N HIS A 29 -3.90 -10.79 8.30
CA HIS A 29 -4.27 -10.90 6.88
C HIS A 29 -3.04 -11.13 5.98
N GLU A 30 -2.11 -11.98 6.43
CA GLU A 30 -0.98 -12.40 5.62
C GLU A 30 -1.45 -13.33 4.50
N VAL A 31 -1.08 -13.02 3.27
CA VAL A 31 -1.42 -13.83 2.09
C VAL A 31 -0.18 -14.58 1.66
N ASP A 32 -0.25 -15.91 1.68
CA ASP A 32 0.77 -16.76 1.06
C ASP A 32 0.45 -16.94 -0.43
N ILE A 33 1.35 -16.46 -1.30
CA ILE A 33 1.20 -16.53 -2.75
C ILE A 33 2.25 -17.50 -3.28
N ILE A 34 1.81 -18.72 -3.60
CA ILE A 34 2.65 -19.77 -4.15
C ILE A 34 2.45 -19.84 -5.67
N LEU A 35 3.56 -19.86 -6.43
CA LEU A 35 3.52 -20.10 -7.87
C LEU A 35 3.35 -21.59 -8.15
N ASN A 36 2.40 -21.94 -9.00
CA ASN A 36 2.19 -23.34 -9.44
C ASN A 36 3.22 -23.82 -10.49
N LEU A 37 4.32 -23.09 -10.68
CA LEU A 37 5.32 -23.33 -11.72
C LEU A 37 6.73 -23.21 -11.14
N GLU A 38 7.61 -24.09 -11.59
CA GLU A 38 9.02 -24.07 -11.23
C GLU A 38 9.85 -23.24 -12.23
N LYS A 39 11.09 -22.91 -11.86
CA LYS A 39 12.00 -22.16 -12.73
C LYS A 39 12.32 -22.98 -14.00
N PRO A 40 12.50 -22.33 -15.17
CA PRO A 40 12.59 -20.90 -15.37
C PRO A 40 11.22 -20.21 -15.50
N TYR A 41 11.02 -19.13 -14.74
CA TYR A 41 9.76 -18.38 -14.75
C TYR A 41 9.42 -17.81 -16.15
N PRO A 42 8.13 -17.69 -16.50
CA PRO A 42 7.70 -17.09 -17.76
C PRO A 42 8.39 -15.73 -18.01
N PRO A 43 8.80 -15.41 -19.25
CA PRO A 43 9.45 -14.14 -19.57
C PRO A 43 8.63 -12.91 -19.14
N LEU A 44 7.30 -13.03 -19.10
CA LEU A 44 6.41 -11.97 -18.61
C LEU A 44 6.72 -11.52 -17.18
N LEU A 45 7.17 -12.44 -16.31
CA LEU A 45 7.55 -12.12 -14.92
C LEU A 45 8.93 -11.49 -14.81
N ARG A 46 9.72 -11.48 -15.89
CA ARG A 46 11.07 -10.91 -15.96
C ARG A 46 11.12 -9.60 -16.74
N ARG A 47 9.96 -9.04 -17.10
CA ARG A 47 9.89 -7.79 -17.85
C ARG A 47 10.41 -6.64 -16.99
N GLU A 48 11.27 -5.82 -17.58
CA GLU A 48 11.65 -4.55 -17.00
C GLU A 48 10.42 -3.65 -16.83
N ALA A 49 10.49 -2.73 -15.87
CA ALA A 49 9.46 -1.72 -15.70
C ALA A 49 9.32 -0.92 -17.01
N TYR A 50 8.08 -0.69 -17.43
CA TYR A 50 7.82 0.09 -18.64
C TYR A 50 8.38 1.52 -18.47
N PRO A 51 8.99 2.12 -19.50
CA PRO A 51 9.53 3.47 -19.42
C PRO A 51 8.41 4.48 -19.11
N ALA A 52 8.49 5.09 -17.93
CA ALA A 52 7.61 6.18 -17.54
C ALA A 52 8.19 7.54 -17.97
N SER A 53 7.31 8.49 -18.32
CA SER A 53 7.69 9.89 -18.57
C SER A 53 8.24 10.55 -17.31
N GLN A 54 9.06 11.60 -17.45
CA GLN A 54 9.67 12.26 -16.29
C GLN A 54 8.62 12.74 -15.28
N ARG A 55 7.56 13.40 -15.75
CA ARG A 55 6.44 13.82 -14.91
C ARG A 55 5.78 12.65 -14.17
N ALA A 56 5.64 11.49 -14.82
CA ALA A 56 5.07 10.31 -14.20
C ALA A 56 6.02 9.73 -13.13
N ARG A 57 7.33 9.72 -13.39
CA ARG A 57 8.35 9.29 -12.41
C ARG A 57 8.33 10.17 -11.16
N ASP A 58 8.31 11.49 -11.33
CA ASP A 58 8.32 12.42 -10.19
C ASP A 58 7.07 12.25 -9.31
N ALA A 59 5.90 12.05 -9.92
CA ALA A 59 4.65 11.79 -9.19
C ALA A 59 4.64 10.41 -8.49
N LEU A 60 5.19 9.39 -9.16
CA LEU A 60 5.33 8.06 -8.59
C LEU A 60 6.28 8.06 -7.39
N GLU A 61 7.40 8.79 -7.46
CA GLU A 61 8.38 8.88 -6.38
C GLU A 61 7.75 9.39 -5.08
N VAL A 62 6.99 10.49 -5.17
CA VAL A 62 6.27 11.03 -4.00
C VAL A 62 5.32 9.99 -3.42
N ARG A 63 4.61 9.25 -4.27
CA ARG A 63 3.64 8.26 -3.82
C ARG A 63 4.30 7.02 -3.23
N ILE A 64 5.41 6.56 -3.82
CA ILE A 64 6.21 5.45 -3.33
C ILE A 64 6.75 5.79 -1.94
N GLN A 65 7.30 6.99 -1.76
CA GLN A 65 7.82 7.43 -0.46
C GLN A 65 6.71 7.45 0.61
N GLN A 66 5.51 7.91 0.26
CA GLN A 66 4.36 7.83 1.17
C GLN A 66 4.08 6.38 1.58
N VAL A 67 4.00 5.44 0.63
CA VAL A 67 3.72 4.03 0.92
C VAL A 67 4.83 3.37 1.75
N MET A 68 6.09 3.71 1.49
CA MET A 68 7.25 3.25 2.28
C MET A 68 7.14 3.72 3.74
N ASN A 69 6.78 4.99 3.97
CA ASN A 69 6.60 5.53 5.32
C ASN A 69 5.47 4.84 6.09
N LEU A 70 4.45 4.33 5.38
CA LEU A 70 3.36 3.56 5.97
C LEU A 70 3.68 2.08 6.19
N GLY A 71 4.89 1.63 5.82
CA GLY A 71 5.33 0.25 5.96
C GLY A 71 4.72 -0.73 4.94
N GLY A 72 3.95 -0.23 3.97
CA GLY A 72 3.31 -1.04 2.92
C GLY A 72 4.25 -1.47 1.79
N ALA A 73 5.42 -0.84 1.70
CA ALA A 73 6.51 -1.25 0.82
C ALA A 73 7.80 -1.35 1.64
N LYS A 74 8.65 -2.32 1.28
CA LYS A 74 9.99 -2.50 1.86
C LYS A 74 10.98 -2.69 0.73
N GLU A 75 12.15 -2.08 0.88
CA GLU A 75 13.24 -2.30 -0.06
C GLU A 75 13.68 -3.77 0.00
N ARG A 76 13.77 -4.42 -1.15
CA ARG A 76 14.32 -5.78 -1.23
C ARG A 76 15.81 -5.71 -0.91
N ARG A 77 16.20 -6.22 0.25
CA ARG A 77 17.61 -6.53 0.53
C ARG A 77 18.01 -7.73 -0.33
N THR A 78 18.80 -7.47 -1.36
CA THR A 78 19.53 -8.47 -2.14
C THR A 78 20.77 -8.94 -1.39
#